data_AF-A0A3B0Z8N8-F1
#
_entry.id   AF-A0A3B0Z8N8-F1
#
_cell.length_a   1.000
_cell.length_b   1.000
_cell.length_c   1.000
_cell.angle_alpha   90.00
_cell.angle_beta   90.00
_cell.angle_gamma   90.00
#
_symmetry.space_group_name_H-M   'P 1'
#
loop_
_entity.id
_entity.type
_entity.pdbx_description
1 polymer ?
#
loop_
_entity_poly.entity_id
_entity_poly.type
_entity_poly.pdbx_seq_one_letter_code
_entity_poly.pdbx_strand_id
1 'polypeptide(L)'
;MARLFRATRPARAKNLPFKQRNTHMPAQSQITPPPRDKELRSRVRLFGNLLGEVLATQAGQNVLGAVEILRKGYIRLRKEDNPALRARLARKIDQLDPDTLSHVVRAFNLYFSLVNIAEEAFQHKERRRHVRQGGPLWRGSFDHTLREFYEQDISAEELQSLLDRTLYLPVFTAHPTESKRRAVMHALRGIFLTAEKLDGPRMGKIERERVIDDLRNQIQVLWKTDEVRVHKPTVEDEIRNGLFYFRECLFNAVPRVYRYLDQSIQRVYGKKTDVHLPSLLQFGSWIGGDRDGNPFVKPSTTEYALRQHMNEVLCEYLRRVEDLRSKL
;
A
#
# COMPACT_ATOMS: atom_id res chain seq x y z
N MET A 1 -36.12 -1.43 48.21
CA MET A 1 -35.85 -2.54 47.28
C MET A 1 -34.61 -2.24 46.44
N ALA A 2 -33.41 -2.52 46.98
CA ALA A 2 -32.16 -2.45 46.25
C ALA A 2 -31.33 -3.68 46.65
N ARG A 3 -31.20 -4.65 45.74
CA ARG A 3 -30.33 -5.82 45.90
C ARG A 3 -29.50 -6.02 44.63
N LEU A 4 -28.20 -5.98 44.84
CA LEU A 4 -27.13 -6.82 44.29
C LEU A 4 -27.06 -7.05 42.77
N PHE A 5 -26.03 -6.44 42.14
CA PHE A 5 -25.17 -7.18 41.22
C PHE A 5 -23.70 -6.91 41.60
N ARG A 6 -23.06 -7.95 42.14
CA ARG A 6 -21.64 -8.00 42.52
C ARG A 6 -20.86 -8.38 41.26
N ALA A 7 -20.08 -7.45 40.70
CA ALA A 7 -19.15 -7.78 39.62
C ALA A 7 -17.94 -8.55 40.20
N THR A 8 -17.84 -9.84 39.87
CA THR A 8 -16.67 -10.67 40.15
C THR A 8 -15.48 -10.20 39.31
N ARG A 9 -14.40 -9.78 39.97
CA ARG A 9 -13.10 -9.48 39.35
C ARG A 9 -12.53 -10.75 38.69
N PRO A 10 -12.06 -10.72 37.43
CA PRO A 10 -11.32 -11.84 36.88
C PRO A 10 -9.92 -11.93 37.52
N ALA A 11 -9.47 -13.15 37.73
CA ALA A 11 -8.22 -13.48 38.40
C ALA A 11 -6.98 -12.95 37.63
N ARG A 12 -6.00 -12.44 38.38
CA ARG A 12 -4.67 -12.03 37.91
C ARG A 12 -4.04 -13.17 37.11
N ALA A 13 -3.84 -12.97 35.80
CA ALA A 13 -2.95 -13.80 35.01
C ALA A 13 -1.53 -13.65 35.58
N LYS A 14 -0.88 -14.79 35.86
CA LYS A 14 0.51 -14.84 36.30
C LYS A 14 1.40 -14.33 35.15
N ASN A 15 2.13 -13.24 35.39
CA ASN A 15 3.15 -12.72 34.48
C ASN A 15 4.23 -13.78 34.28
N LEU A 16 4.36 -14.31 33.06
CA LEU A 16 5.57 -15.00 32.61
C LEU A 16 6.68 -13.95 32.43
N PRO A 17 7.89 -14.16 32.95
CA PRO A 17 8.95 -13.16 32.88
C PRO A 17 9.53 -13.10 31.45
N PHE A 18 9.19 -12.04 30.72
CA PHE A 18 9.88 -11.67 29.48
C PHE A 18 11.29 -11.18 29.85
N LYS A 19 12.30 -12.05 29.72
CA LYS A 19 13.71 -11.66 29.87
C LYS A 19 14.08 -10.71 28.72
N GLN A 20 14.03 -9.40 28.97
CA GLN A 20 14.71 -8.42 28.13
C GLN A 20 16.22 -8.65 28.24
N ARG A 21 16.80 -9.42 27.31
CA ARG A 21 18.23 -9.36 27.05
C ARG A 21 18.49 -8.06 26.30
N ASN A 22 19.02 -7.07 27.02
CA ASN A 22 19.71 -5.92 26.43
C ASN A 22 20.92 -6.43 25.63
N THR A 23 20.75 -6.65 24.33
CA THR A 23 21.87 -6.74 23.40
C THR A 23 22.03 -5.38 22.74
N HIS A 24 23.17 -4.73 23.03
CA HIS A 24 23.64 -3.57 22.29
C HIS A 24 23.54 -3.83 20.79
N MET A 25 22.77 -3.00 20.08
CA MET A 25 22.80 -2.93 18.62
C MET A 25 24.17 -2.44 18.17
N PRO A 26 24.90 -3.16 17.30
CA PRO A 26 25.92 -2.52 16.50
C PRO A 26 25.24 -1.64 15.45
N ALA A 27 25.75 -0.41 15.37
CA ALA A 27 25.35 0.61 14.41
C ALA A 27 25.52 0.13 12.95
N GLN A 28 24.54 0.52 12.12
CA GLN A 28 24.66 0.77 10.69
C GLN A 28 25.47 -0.27 9.89
N SER A 29 24.81 -1.37 9.50
CA SER A 29 25.29 -2.19 8.39
C SER A 29 25.28 -1.35 7.10
N GLN A 30 26.48 -1.12 6.58
CA GLN A 30 26.78 -0.45 5.32
C GLN A 30 25.82 -0.87 4.19
N ILE A 31 25.12 0.11 3.60
CA ILE A 31 24.25 -0.10 2.44
C ILE A 31 25.15 -0.17 1.20
N THR A 32 25.71 -1.33 0.92
CA THR A 32 26.07 -1.69 -0.46
C THR A 32 24.78 -2.06 -1.18
N PRO A 33 24.30 -1.29 -2.18
CA PRO A 33 23.05 -1.62 -2.85
C PRO A 33 23.20 -2.97 -3.57
N PRO A 34 22.28 -3.93 -3.39
CA PRO A 34 22.40 -5.24 -4.01
C PRO A 34 22.37 -5.13 -5.55
N PRO A 35 22.96 -6.09 -6.28
CA PRO A 35 23.14 -6.08 -7.76
C PRO A 35 21.86 -5.98 -8.60
N ARG A 36 20.67 -5.87 -7.98
CA ARG A 36 19.34 -5.90 -8.61
C ARG A 36 18.66 -4.53 -8.72
N ASP A 37 19.33 -3.46 -8.28
CA ASP A 37 18.91 -2.06 -8.50
C ASP A 37 18.76 -1.73 -10.01
N LYS A 38 19.44 -2.46 -10.91
CA LYS A 38 19.34 -2.28 -12.36
C LYS A 38 17.91 -2.45 -12.89
N GLU A 39 17.15 -3.40 -12.36
CA GLU A 39 15.77 -3.68 -12.79
C GLU A 39 14.83 -2.53 -12.39
N LEU A 40 14.92 -2.11 -11.13
CA LEU A 40 14.19 -0.96 -10.60
C LEU A 40 14.55 0.33 -11.36
N ARG A 41 15.83 0.63 -11.52
CA ARG A 41 16.31 1.79 -12.30
C ARG A 41 15.81 1.77 -13.73
N SER A 42 15.76 0.60 -14.37
CA SER A 42 15.22 0.43 -15.73
C SER A 42 13.73 0.79 -15.77
N ARG A 43 12.95 0.34 -14.79
CA ARG A 43 11.52 0.66 -14.69
C ARG A 43 11.27 2.15 -14.44
N VAL A 44 11.99 2.74 -13.49
CA VAL A 44 11.93 4.19 -13.21
C VAL A 44 12.30 5.01 -14.44
N ARG A 45 13.32 4.57 -15.19
CA ARG A 45 13.70 5.23 -16.45
C ARG A 45 12.61 5.12 -17.51
N LEU A 46 11.98 3.94 -17.66
CA LEU A 46 10.86 3.75 -18.58
C LEU A 46 9.71 4.71 -18.26
N PHE A 47 9.25 4.75 -17.01
CA PHE A 47 8.18 5.66 -16.61
C PHE A 47 8.56 7.13 -16.75
N GLY A 48 9.81 7.50 -16.43
CA GLY A 48 10.30 8.86 -16.64
C GLY A 48 10.31 9.27 -18.11
N ASN A 49 10.69 8.36 -19.02
CA ASN A 49 10.67 8.62 -20.45
C ASN A 49 9.22 8.77 -20.98
N LEU A 50 8.32 7.86 -20.60
CA LEU A 50 6.91 7.92 -21.01
C LEU A 50 6.23 9.20 -20.50
N LEU A 51 6.49 9.60 -19.25
CA LEU A 51 6.00 10.87 -18.74
C LEU A 51 6.59 12.05 -19.52
N GLY A 52 7.88 12.02 -19.86
CA GLY A 52 8.51 13.04 -20.70
C GLY A 52 7.84 13.18 -22.08
N GLU A 53 7.53 12.06 -22.74
CA GLU A 53 6.79 12.02 -24.01
C GLU A 53 5.38 12.62 -23.87
N VAL A 54 4.67 12.30 -22.78
CA VAL A 54 3.35 12.86 -22.48
C VAL A 54 3.44 14.37 -22.21
N LEU A 55 4.44 14.84 -21.45
CA LEU A 55 4.63 16.27 -21.20
C LEU A 55 4.96 17.04 -22.49
N ALA A 56 5.83 16.48 -23.34
CA ALA A 56 6.19 17.09 -24.62
C ALA A 56 4.96 17.32 -25.50
N THR A 57 4.05 16.33 -25.54
CA THR A 57 2.86 16.36 -26.40
C THR A 57 1.68 17.12 -25.78
N GLN A 58 1.52 17.10 -24.45
CA GLN A 58 0.33 17.62 -23.79
C GLN A 58 0.52 18.97 -23.08
N ALA A 59 1.73 19.29 -22.65
CA ALA A 59 2.05 20.50 -21.87
C ALA A 59 3.05 21.43 -22.59
N GLY A 60 3.65 20.96 -23.69
CA GLY A 60 4.60 21.71 -24.50
C GLY A 60 6.04 21.67 -23.99
N GLN A 61 6.94 22.17 -24.83
CA GLN A 61 8.39 22.10 -24.58
C GLN A 61 8.85 22.97 -23.41
N ASN A 62 8.15 24.06 -23.11
CA ASN A 62 8.49 24.95 -22.00
C ASN A 62 8.35 24.24 -20.65
N VAL A 63 7.25 23.51 -20.45
CA VAL A 63 7.02 22.73 -19.23
C VAL A 63 8.04 21.60 -19.11
N LEU A 64 8.25 20.83 -20.18
CA LEU A 64 9.23 19.75 -20.18
C LEU A 64 10.64 20.27 -19.85
N GLY A 65 11.06 21.37 -20.49
CA GLY A 65 12.35 22.01 -20.23
C GLY A 65 12.49 22.46 -18.78
N ALA A 66 11.46 23.08 -18.19
CA ALA A 66 11.45 23.47 -16.79
C ALA A 66 11.60 22.26 -15.86
N VAL A 67 10.81 21.20 -16.08
CA VAL A 67 10.88 19.94 -15.30
C VAL A 67 12.27 19.33 -15.37
N GLU A 68 12.88 19.26 -16.57
CA GLU A 68 14.21 18.68 -16.73
C GLU A 68 15.31 19.50 -16.05
N ILE A 69 15.27 20.82 -16.18
CA ILE A 69 16.24 21.73 -15.53
C ILE A 69 16.17 21.56 -14.02
N LEU A 70 14.96 21.59 -13.45
CA LEU A 70 14.75 21.43 -12.01
C LEU A 70 15.19 20.04 -11.55
N ARG A 71 14.77 18.97 -12.25
CA ARG A 71 15.13 17.58 -11.91
C ARG A 71 16.65 17.36 -11.93
N LYS A 72 17.33 17.74 -13.01
CA LYS A 72 18.79 17.58 -13.14
C LYS A 72 19.54 18.43 -12.11
N GLY A 73 19.06 19.66 -11.87
CA GLY A 73 19.61 20.58 -10.89
C GLY A 73 19.55 20.05 -9.46
N TYR A 74 18.38 19.62 -9.00
CA TYR A 74 18.22 19.09 -7.64
C TYR A 74 18.89 17.74 -7.42
N ILE A 75 18.98 16.89 -8.45
CA ILE A 75 19.80 15.66 -8.38
C ILE A 75 21.28 16.01 -8.16
N ARG A 76 21.80 17.06 -8.81
CA ARG A 76 23.18 17.51 -8.62
C ARG A 76 23.40 18.07 -7.22
N LEU A 77 22.49 18.93 -6.74
CA LEU A 77 22.53 19.47 -5.37
C LEU A 77 22.51 18.39 -4.28
N ARG A 78 21.83 17.27 -4.52
CA ARG A 78 21.82 16.13 -3.60
C ARG A 78 23.18 15.42 -3.54
N LYS A 79 23.95 15.42 -4.63
CA LYS A 79 25.29 14.80 -4.68
C LYS A 79 26.35 15.70 -4.11
N GLU A 80 26.27 16.99 -4.40
CA GLU A 80 27.21 18.00 -3.98
C GLU A 80 26.43 19.30 -3.76
N ASP A 81 26.43 19.81 -2.53
CA ASP A 81 25.69 21.04 -2.25
C ASP A 81 26.40 22.24 -2.89
N ASN A 82 25.63 23.10 -3.55
CA ASN A 82 26.15 24.27 -4.24
C ASN A 82 25.16 25.44 -4.08
N PRO A 83 25.47 26.43 -3.22
CA PRO A 83 24.60 27.57 -2.96
C PRO A 83 24.25 28.38 -4.21
N ALA A 84 25.19 28.55 -5.15
CA ALA A 84 24.96 29.29 -6.38
C ALA A 84 23.99 28.57 -7.31
N LEU A 85 24.10 27.24 -7.42
CA LEU A 85 23.14 26.42 -8.17
C LEU A 85 21.76 26.45 -7.51
N ARG A 86 21.68 26.35 -6.18
CA ARG A 86 20.41 26.46 -5.44
C ARG A 86 19.71 27.79 -5.72
N ALA A 87 20.44 28.91 -5.62
CA ALA A 87 19.92 30.24 -5.95
C ALA A 87 19.49 30.38 -7.42
N ARG A 88 20.17 29.71 -8.35
CA ARG A 88 19.77 29.68 -9.77
C ARG A 88 18.47 28.90 -9.98
N LEU A 89 18.30 27.75 -9.33
CA LEU A 89 17.07 26.96 -9.44
C LEU A 89 15.88 27.68 -8.79
N ALA A 90 16.09 28.32 -7.63
CA ALA A 90 15.06 29.14 -6.97
C ALA A 90 14.57 30.26 -7.90
N ARG A 91 15.49 31.06 -8.44
CA ARG A 91 15.15 32.11 -9.41
C ARG A 91 14.42 31.57 -10.65
N LYS A 92 14.76 30.37 -11.10
CA LYS A 92 14.05 29.74 -12.23
C LYS A 92 12.60 29.41 -11.88
N ILE A 93 12.33 28.99 -10.65
CA ILE A 93 10.96 28.74 -10.15
C ILE A 93 10.19 30.07 -10.08
N ASP A 94 10.81 31.12 -9.54
CA ASP A 94 10.19 32.45 -9.39
C ASP A 94 9.84 33.10 -10.74
N GLN A 95 10.51 32.70 -11.82
CA GLN A 95 10.28 33.19 -13.18
C GLN A 95 9.20 32.43 -13.96
N LEU A 96 8.68 31.31 -13.43
CA LEU A 96 7.62 30.57 -14.12
C LEU A 96 6.30 31.31 -13.98
N ASP A 97 5.55 31.43 -15.08
CA ASP A 97 4.17 31.87 -15.01
C ASP A 97 3.31 30.85 -14.22
N PRO A 98 2.17 31.28 -13.64
CA PRO A 98 1.34 30.42 -12.80
C PRO A 98 0.89 29.12 -13.47
N ASP A 99 0.59 29.15 -14.78
CA ASP A 99 0.12 27.98 -15.52
C ASP A 99 1.24 26.97 -15.74
N THR A 100 2.43 27.43 -16.13
CA THR A 100 3.63 26.60 -16.24
C THR A 100 4.02 26.02 -14.88
N LEU A 101 3.98 26.82 -13.81
CA LEU A 101 4.31 26.36 -12.46
C LEU A 101 3.35 25.25 -12.01
N SER A 102 2.04 25.41 -12.24
CA SER A 102 1.03 24.39 -11.94
C SER A 102 1.32 23.07 -12.66
N HIS A 103 1.63 23.14 -13.97
CA HIS A 103 2.02 21.96 -14.75
C HIS A 103 3.32 21.32 -14.26
N VAL A 104 4.32 22.11 -13.86
CA VAL A 104 5.59 21.59 -13.30
C VAL A 104 5.35 20.85 -11.99
N VAL A 105 4.55 21.41 -11.08
CA VAL A 105 4.18 20.74 -9.81
C VAL A 105 3.46 19.42 -10.08
N ARG A 106 2.47 19.43 -10.99
CA ARG A 106 1.75 18.23 -11.42
C ARG A 106 2.68 17.17 -11.99
N ALA A 107 3.65 17.58 -12.83
CA ALA A 107 4.61 16.66 -13.44
C ALA A 107 5.47 15.96 -12.38
N PHE A 108 5.92 16.69 -11.35
CA PHE A 108 6.68 16.07 -10.26
C PHE A 108 5.81 15.14 -9.41
N ASN A 109 4.58 15.51 -9.07
CA ASN A 109 3.65 14.64 -8.32
C ASN A 109 3.40 13.32 -9.05
N LEU A 110 3.19 13.38 -10.36
CA LEU A 110 3.01 12.21 -11.21
C LEU A 110 4.29 11.38 -11.31
N TYR A 111 5.43 12.03 -11.50
CA TYR A 111 6.73 11.35 -11.49
C TYR A 111 6.95 10.56 -10.21
N PHE A 112 6.72 11.17 -9.04
CA PHE A 112 6.87 10.48 -7.76
C PHE A 112 5.85 9.35 -7.58
N SER A 113 4.61 9.55 -8.03
CA SER A 113 3.61 8.47 -8.00
C SER A 113 4.02 7.28 -8.88
N LEU A 114 4.60 7.52 -10.06
CA LEU A 114 5.13 6.48 -10.94
C LEU A 114 6.36 5.78 -10.36
N VAL A 115 7.26 6.52 -9.70
CA VAL A 115 8.41 5.95 -8.99
C VAL A 115 7.93 5.03 -7.86
N ASN A 116 6.96 5.46 -7.06
CA ASN A 116 6.38 4.63 -6.00
C ASN A 116 5.79 3.33 -6.58
N ILE A 117 5.06 3.40 -7.69
CA ILE A 117 4.56 2.21 -8.38
C ILE A 117 5.70 1.28 -8.82
N ALA A 118 6.79 1.84 -9.38
CA ALA A 118 7.93 1.06 -9.81
C ALA A 118 8.60 0.34 -8.62
N GLU A 119 8.75 1.03 -7.49
CA GLU A 119 9.30 0.48 -6.25
C GLU A 119 8.39 -0.61 -5.67
N GLU A 120 7.08 -0.35 -5.56
CA GLU A 120 6.09 -1.31 -5.07
C GLU A 120 6.06 -2.59 -5.91
N ALA A 121 6.07 -2.45 -7.25
CA ALA A 121 6.10 -3.59 -8.16
C ALA A 121 7.39 -4.41 -8.02
N PHE A 122 8.54 -3.73 -7.91
CA PHE A 122 9.82 -4.38 -7.67
C PHE A 122 9.84 -5.14 -6.35
N GLN A 123 9.38 -4.53 -5.25
CA GLN A 123 9.30 -5.18 -3.94
C GLN A 123 8.31 -6.35 -3.93
N HIS A 124 7.17 -6.23 -4.63
CA HIS A 124 6.22 -7.33 -4.80
C HIS A 124 6.88 -8.52 -5.52
N LYS A 125 7.62 -8.24 -6.60
CA LYS A 125 8.35 -9.26 -7.37
C LYS A 125 9.44 -9.94 -6.55
N GLU A 126 10.25 -9.17 -5.82
CA GLU A 126 11.30 -9.74 -4.97
C GLU A 126 10.68 -10.64 -3.89
N ARG A 127 9.60 -10.22 -3.20
CA ARG A 127 8.90 -11.08 -2.24
C ARG A 127 8.43 -12.38 -2.85
N ARG A 128 7.85 -12.34 -4.06
CA ARG A 128 7.41 -13.54 -4.79
C ARG A 128 8.57 -14.45 -5.17
N ARG A 129 9.72 -13.90 -5.54
CA ARG A 129 10.95 -14.67 -5.81
C ARG A 129 11.44 -15.40 -4.56
N HIS A 130 11.48 -14.73 -3.41
CA HIS A 130 11.88 -15.34 -2.14
C HIS A 130 10.94 -16.48 -1.74
N VAL A 131 9.62 -16.28 -1.86
CA VAL A 131 8.64 -17.35 -1.59
C VAL A 131 8.83 -18.55 -2.51
N ARG A 132 9.18 -18.34 -3.79
CA ARG A 132 9.40 -19.43 -4.76
C ARG A 132 10.69 -20.21 -4.55
N GLN A 133 11.74 -19.55 -4.05
CA GLN A 133 13.03 -20.20 -3.80
C GLN A 133 12.95 -21.25 -2.67
N GLY A 134 11.94 -21.15 -1.82
CA GLY A 134 11.82 -21.99 -0.63
C GLY A 134 12.84 -21.58 0.44
N GLY A 135 12.61 -22.02 1.68
CA GLY A 135 13.42 -21.67 2.84
C GLY A 135 12.75 -20.66 3.78
N PRO A 136 13.47 -20.22 4.85
CA PRO A 136 12.97 -19.23 5.78
C PRO A 136 12.61 -17.94 5.04
N LEU A 137 11.40 -17.45 5.27
CA LEU A 137 10.98 -16.17 4.68
C LEU A 137 11.65 -14.99 5.42
N TRP A 138 11.44 -13.77 4.94
CA TRP A 138 12.06 -12.56 5.51
C TRP A 138 11.66 -12.32 6.98
N ARG A 139 12.50 -11.57 7.71
CA ARG A 139 12.27 -11.20 9.11
C ARG A 139 10.90 -10.52 9.28
N GLY A 140 10.12 -10.99 10.25
CA GLY A 140 8.76 -10.49 10.52
C GLY A 140 7.67 -11.10 9.63
N SER A 141 7.98 -12.09 8.80
CA SER A 141 6.98 -12.95 8.16
C SER A 141 6.46 -14.01 9.14
N PHE A 142 5.28 -14.58 8.87
CA PHE A 142 4.74 -15.67 9.68
C PHE A 142 5.68 -16.87 9.76
N ASP A 143 6.33 -17.25 8.65
CA ASP A 143 7.28 -18.36 8.62
C ASP A 143 8.46 -18.10 9.57
N HIS A 144 9.03 -16.90 9.55
CA HIS A 144 10.13 -16.52 10.45
C HIS A 144 9.69 -16.59 11.91
N THR A 145 8.58 -15.93 12.27
CA THR A 145 8.10 -15.89 13.65
C THR A 145 7.74 -17.27 14.18
N LEU A 146 7.11 -18.12 13.37
CA LEU A 146 6.78 -19.49 13.79
C LEU A 146 8.02 -20.36 13.96
N ARG A 147 9.06 -20.18 13.15
CA ARG A 147 10.36 -20.85 13.37
C ARG A 147 11.01 -20.40 14.67
N GLU A 148 10.99 -19.10 14.97
CA GLU A 148 11.49 -18.60 16.26
C GLU A 148 10.73 -19.19 17.44
N PHE A 149 9.41 -19.38 17.32
CA PHE A 149 8.61 -20.06 18.34
C PHE A 149 8.99 -21.53 18.49
N TYR A 150 9.16 -22.23 17.38
CA TYR A 150 9.58 -23.62 17.39
C TYR A 150 10.98 -23.81 17.99
N GLU A 151 11.93 -22.91 17.67
CA GLU A 151 13.28 -22.89 18.27
C GLU A 151 13.28 -22.53 19.76
N GLN A 152 12.19 -21.95 20.26
CA GLN A 152 11.96 -21.67 21.68
C GLN A 152 11.13 -22.77 22.38
N ASP A 153 10.98 -23.94 21.74
CA ASP A 153 10.22 -25.09 22.23
C ASP A 153 8.74 -24.81 22.51
N ILE A 154 8.14 -23.80 21.86
CA ILE A 154 6.71 -23.52 21.97
C ILE A 154 5.94 -24.59 21.23
N SER A 155 5.06 -25.31 21.95
CA SER A 155 4.28 -26.42 21.40
C SER A 155 3.13 -25.96 20.49
N ALA A 156 2.54 -26.89 19.75
CA ALA A 156 1.37 -26.61 18.90
C ALA A 156 0.15 -26.16 19.74
N GLU A 157 -0.04 -26.74 20.92
CA GLU A 157 -1.11 -26.42 21.86
C GLU A 157 -0.93 -25.02 22.48
N GLU A 158 0.32 -24.65 22.77
CA GLU A 158 0.66 -23.31 23.24
C GLU A 158 0.45 -22.27 22.13
N LEU A 159 0.82 -22.60 20.89
CA LEU A 159 0.53 -21.76 19.72
C LEU A 159 -0.98 -21.60 19.52
N GLN A 160 -1.77 -22.67 19.63
CA GLN A 160 -3.24 -22.60 19.55
C GLN A 160 -3.79 -21.61 20.59
N SER A 161 -3.36 -21.75 21.84
CA SER A 161 -3.78 -20.88 22.94
C SER A 161 -3.43 -19.41 22.72
N LEU A 162 -2.31 -19.13 22.04
CA LEU A 162 -1.91 -17.78 21.64
C LEU A 162 -2.81 -17.25 20.52
N LEU A 163 -3.06 -18.05 19.49
CA LEU A 163 -3.89 -17.66 18.34
C LEU A 163 -5.32 -17.35 18.78
N ASP A 164 -5.90 -18.14 19.69
CA ASP A 164 -7.26 -17.95 20.21
C ASP A 164 -7.44 -16.62 20.96
N ARG A 165 -6.35 -16.05 21.46
CA ARG A 165 -6.33 -14.78 22.22
C ARG A 165 -5.85 -13.61 21.39
N THR A 166 -5.47 -13.84 20.14
CA THR A 166 -4.91 -12.81 19.27
C THR A 166 -6.01 -12.13 18.47
N LEU A 167 -6.09 -10.81 18.59
CA LEU A 167 -6.95 -9.96 17.76
C LEU A 167 -6.11 -8.83 17.17
N TYR A 168 -6.10 -8.75 15.85
CA TYR A 168 -5.56 -7.62 15.10
C TYR A 168 -6.72 -6.85 14.45
N LEU A 169 -6.94 -5.63 14.93
CA LEU A 169 -8.05 -4.74 14.55
C LEU A 169 -7.51 -3.39 14.02
N PRO A 170 -7.02 -3.33 12.77
CA PRO A 170 -6.74 -2.06 12.10
C PRO A 170 -8.00 -1.22 11.98
N VAL A 171 -7.89 0.06 12.39
CA VAL A 171 -8.99 1.03 12.33
C VAL A 171 -8.69 2.05 11.25
N PHE A 172 -9.57 2.13 10.25
CA PHE A 172 -9.45 3.09 9.15
C PHE A 172 -9.89 4.48 9.61
N THR A 173 -9.07 5.48 9.31
CA THR A 173 -9.33 6.89 9.58
C THR A 173 -9.40 7.68 8.28
N ALA A 174 -10.09 8.81 8.29
CA ALA A 174 -10.07 9.73 7.15
C ALA A 174 -8.72 10.45 7.12
N HIS A 175 -8.06 10.49 5.96
CA HIS A 175 -6.81 11.23 5.83
C HIS A 175 -7.09 12.67 5.38
N PRO A 176 -6.79 13.69 6.20
CA PRO A 176 -7.23 15.07 5.96
C PRO A 176 -6.59 15.72 4.72
N THR A 177 -5.44 15.23 4.26
CA THR A 177 -4.64 15.84 3.17
C THR A 177 -4.38 14.92 1.97
N GLU A 178 -4.73 13.63 2.05
CA GLU A 178 -4.28 12.64 1.05
C GLU A 178 -5.43 11.82 0.45
N SER A 179 -6.62 12.42 0.35
CA SER A 179 -7.73 11.78 -0.35
C SER A 179 -7.57 11.92 -1.87
N LYS A 180 -6.55 11.26 -2.44
CA LYS A 180 -6.39 11.09 -3.89
C LYS A 180 -7.74 10.66 -4.46
N ARG A 181 -8.18 11.30 -5.55
CA ARG A 181 -9.50 10.98 -6.14
C ARG A 181 -9.52 9.52 -6.54
N ARG A 182 -10.69 8.88 -6.40
CA ARG A 182 -10.90 7.48 -6.84
C ARG A 182 -10.42 7.24 -8.27
N ALA A 183 -10.63 8.18 -9.20
CA ALA A 183 -10.14 8.09 -10.57
C ALA A 183 -8.60 7.99 -10.66
N VAL A 184 -7.88 8.79 -9.87
CA VAL A 184 -6.41 8.76 -9.79
C VAL A 184 -5.95 7.41 -9.23
N MET A 185 -6.59 6.92 -8.16
CA MET A 185 -6.26 5.62 -7.58
C MET A 185 -6.47 4.46 -8.58
N HIS A 186 -7.56 4.49 -9.34
CA HIS A 186 -7.83 3.52 -10.41
C HIS A 186 -6.78 3.58 -11.53
N ALA A 187 -6.40 4.79 -11.96
CA ALA A 187 -5.38 4.97 -12.98
C ALA A 187 -4.01 4.46 -12.51
N LEU A 188 -3.59 4.81 -11.29
CA LEU A 188 -2.34 4.32 -10.69
C LEU A 188 -2.33 2.78 -10.57
N ARG A 189 -3.45 2.18 -10.14
CA ARG A 189 -3.61 0.72 -10.09
C ARG A 189 -3.53 0.09 -11.49
N GLY A 190 -4.16 0.70 -12.49
CA GLY A 190 -4.08 0.27 -13.88
C GLY A 190 -2.64 0.24 -14.38
N ILE A 191 -1.88 1.31 -14.11
CA ILE A 191 -0.47 1.42 -14.48
C ILE A 191 0.34 0.33 -13.79
N PHE A 192 0.11 0.09 -12.50
CA PHE A 192 0.75 -1.00 -11.74
C PHE A 192 0.49 -2.36 -12.41
N LEU A 193 -0.76 -2.72 -12.68
CA LEU A 193 -1.13 -4.01 -13.26
C LEU A 193 -0.60 -4.19 -14.68
N THR A 194 -0.64 -3.14 -15.51
CA THR A 194 -0.05 -3.17 -16.86
C THR A 194 1.46 -3.28 -16.79
N ALA A 195 2.10 -2.61 -15.83
CA ALA A 195 3.55 -2.68 -15.63
C ALA A 195 4.00 -4.08 -15.23
N GLU A 196 3.25 -4.82 -14.41
CA GLU A 196 3.56 -6.21 -14.05
C GLU A 196 3.60 -7.13 -15.28
N LYS A 197 2.86 -6.83 -16.36
CA LYS A 197 2.91 -7.63 -17.60
C LYS A 197 4.30 -7.64 -18.24
N LEU A 198 5.04 -6.53 -18.12
CA LEU A 198 6.41 -6.43 -18.65
C LEU A 198 7.41 -7.38 -17.96
N ASP A 199 7.03 -7.97 -16.82
CA ASP A 199 7.83 -8.96 -16.09
C ASP A 199 7.53 -10.41 -16.48
N GLY A 200 6.61 -10.63 -17.44
CA GLY A 200 6.23 -11.93 -17.95
C GLY A 200 7.37 -12.65 -18.69
N PRO A 201 7.51 -13.99 -18.53
CA PRO A 201 8.52 -14.74 -19.26
C PRO A 201 8.20 -14.78 -20.77
N ARG A 202 9.22 -14.52 -21.60
CA ARG A 202 9.17 -14.64 -23.08
C ARG A 202 8.14 -13.73 -23.78
N MET A 203 8.06 -12.47 -23.39
CA MET A 203 7.28 -11.46 -24.13
C MET A 203 7.93 -11.14 -25.48
N GLY A 204 7.16 -11.23 -26.57
CA GLY A 204 7.61 -10.84 -27.91
C GLY A 204 7.79 -9.33 -28.05
N LYS A 205 8.58 -8.88 -29.05
CA LYS A 205 8.84 -7.44 -29.26
C LYS A 205 7.54 -6.63 -29.46
N ILE A 206 6.65 -7.12 -30.31
CA ILE A 206 5.36 -6.47 -30.62
C ILE A 206 4.47 -6.40 -29.37
N GLU A 207 4.41 -7.47 -28.58
CA GLU A 207 3.64 -7.50 -27.35
C GLU A 207 4.18 -6.50 -26.33
N ARG A 208 5.51 -6.42 -26.19
CA ARG A 208 6.16 -5.44 -25.33
C ARG A 208 5.87 -4.01 -25.75
N GLU A 209 5.91 -3.72 -27.05
CA GLU A 209 5.57 -2.41 -27.59
C GLU A 209 4.12 -2.04 -27.27
N ARG A 210 3.16 -2.96 -27.47
CA ARG A 210 1.75 -2.74 -27.08
C ARG A 210 1.59 -2.41 -25.60
N VAL A 211 2.27 -3.14 -24.72
CA VAL A 211 2.21 -2.87 -23.27
C VAL A 211 2.80 -1.50 -22.93
N ILE A 212 3.87 -1.09 -23.61
CA ILE A 212 4.46 0.26 -23.45
C ILE A 212 3.50 1.34 -23.96
N ASP A 213 2.84 1.13 -25.08
CA ASP A 213 1.84 2.06 -25.62
C ASP A 213 0.63 2.18 -24.68
N ASP A 214 0.15 1.07 -24.13
CA ASP A 214 -0.90 1.06 -23.11
C ASP A 214 -0.48 1.85 -21.86
N LEU A 215 0.77 1.69 -21.39
CA LEU A 215 1.30 2.48 -20.28
C LEU A 215 1.36 3.97 -20.62
N ARG A 216 1.79 4.33 -21.83
CA ARG A 216 1.79 5.74 -22.29
C ARG A 216 0.40 6.33 -22.24
N ASN A 217 -0.59 5.62 -22.78
CA ASN A 217 -1.98 6.06 -22.82
C ASN A 217 -2.54 6.25 -21.40
N GLN A 218 -2.27 5.32 -20.49
CA GLN A 218 -2.70 5.44 -19.10
C GLN A 218 -2.02 6.61 -18.37
N ILE A 219 -0.73 6.84 -18.59
CA ILE A 219 0.00 7.99 -18.04
C ILE A 219 -0.58 9.30 -18.60
N GLN A 220 -0.96 9.33 -19.88
CA GLN A 220 -1.63 10.49 -20.49
C GLN A 220 -3.01 10.75 -19.87
N VAL A 221 -3.82 9.71 -19.66
CA VAL A 221 -5.11 9.83 -18.97
C VAL A 221 -4.92 10.36 -17.55
N LEU A 222 -3.92 9.85 -16.84
CA LEU A 222 -3.57 10.33 -15.51
C LEU A 222 -3.12 11.80 -15.55
N TRP A 223 -2.31 12.20 -16.53
CA TRP A 223 -1.92 13.59 -16.76
C TRP A 223 -3.10 14.51 -17.05
N LYS A 224 -4.19 14.02 -17.66
CA LYS A 224 -5.41 14.82 -17.90
C LYS A 224 -6.40 14.74 -16.74
N THR A 225 -6.20 13.86 -15.78
CA THR A 225 -7.09 13.69 -14.62
C THR A 225 -6.63 14.59 -13.49
N ASP A 226 -7.42 15.62 -13.15
CA ASP A 226 -7.04 16.54 -12.08
C ASP A 226 -6.96 15.84 -10.72
N GLU A 227 -5.75 15.84 -10.15
CA GLU A 227 -5.43 15.22 -8.86
C GLU A 227 -5.87 16.08 -7.68
N VAL A 228 -5.80 17.41 -7.85
CA VAL A 228 -6.15 18.38 -6.80
C VAL A 228 -7.66 18.56 -6.77
N ARG A 229 -8.27 18.29 -5.61
CA ARG A 229 -9.68 18.60 -5.40
C ARG A 229 -9.82 20.10 -5.17
N VAL A 230 -10.68 20.74 -5.95
CA VAL A 230 -11.04 22.17 -5.78
C VAL A 230 -11.84 22.39 -4.48
N HIS A 231 -12.54 21.36 -4.00
CA HIS A 231 -13.35 21.41 -2.79
C HIS A 231 -12.95 20.34 -1.78
N LYS A 232 -13.10 20.66 -0.49
CA LYS A 232 -12.91 19.71 0.62
C LYS A 232 -13.85 18.50 0.43
N PRO A 233 -13.37 17.25 0.61
CA PRO A 233 -14.22 16.07 0.54
C PRO A 233 -15.40 16.17 1.52
N THR A 234 -16.57 15.68 1.09
CA THR A 234 -17.67 15.47 2.02
C THR A 234 -17.40 14.21 2.86
N VAL A 235 -18.06 14.09 4.03
CA VAL A 235 -18.01 12.87 4.85
C VAL A 235 -18.44 11.64 4.03
N GLU A 236 -19.41 11.79 3.14
CA GLU A 236 -19.86 10.72 2.24
C GLU A 236 -18.80 10.33 1.18
N ASP A 237 -18.00 11.28 0.71
CA ASP A 237 -16.85 10.98 -0.15
C ASP A 237 -15.79 10.17 0.62
N GLU A 238 -15.52 10.54 1.87
CA GLU A 238 -14.56 9.85 2.72
C GLU A 238 -15.00 8.41 3.00
N ILE A 239 -16.29 8.20 3.35
CA ILE A 239 -16.87 6.85 3.54
C ILE A 239 -16.67 6.01 2.27
N ARG A 240 -17.02 6.56 1.10
CA ARG A 240 -16.85 5.85 -0.19
C ARG A 240 -15.39 5.56 -0.52
N ASN A 241 -14.46 6.46 -0.15
CA ASN A 241 -13.02 6.26 -0.33
C ASN A 241 -12.46 5.20 0.64
N GLY A 242 -12.97 5.11 1.88
CA GLY A 242 -12.61 4.02 2.80
C GLY A 242 -13.00 2.66 2.21
N LEU A 243 -14.25 2.54 1.75
CA LEU A 243 -14.78 1.30 1.16
C LEU A 243 -14.11 0.90 -0.16
N PHE A 244 -13.53 1.86 -0.88
CA PHE A 244 -12.75 1.57 -2.08
C PHE A 244 -11.62 0.57 -1.81
N TYR A 245 -10.89 0.69 -0.69
CA TYR A 245 -9.82 -0.26 -0.36
C TYR A 245 -10.34 -1.67 -0.06
N PHE A 246 -11.53 -1.79 0.53
CA PHE A 246 -12.14 -3.09 0.80
C PHE A 246 -12.39 -3.87 -0.48
N ARG A 247 -13.02 -3.21 -1.46
CA ARG A 247 -13.29 -3.76 -2.80
C ARG A 247 -12.03 -4.12 -3.55
N GLU A 248 -11.09 -3.18 -3.62
CA GLU A 248 -9.94 -3.34 -4.52
C GLU A 248 -8.92 -4.34 -3.99
N CYS A 249 -8.72 -4.42 -2.67
CA CYS A 249 -7.66 -5.25 -2.12
C CYS A 249 -8.02 -6.05 -0.86
N LEU A 250 -8.71 -5.50 0.14
CA LEU A 250 -8.78 -6.16 1.45
C LEU A 250 -9.59 -7.46 1.42
N PHE A 251 -10.73 -7.50 0.72
CA PHE A 251 -11.52 -8.73 0.61
C PHE A 251 -10.71 -9.89 0.02
N ASN A 252 -9.80 -9.60 -0.91
CA ASN A 252 -8.91 -10.59 -1.52
C ASN A 252 -7.66 -10.86 -0.68
N ALA A 253 -7.15 -9.85 0.03
CA ALA A 253 -5.94 -9.94 0.82
C ALA A 253 -6.15 -10.76 2.09
N VAL A 254 -7.26 -10.58 2.80
CA VAL A 254 -7.51 -11.27 4.08
C VAL A 254 -7.45 -12.80 3.92
N PRO A 255 -8.18 -13.46 3.00
CA PRO A 255 -8.06 -14.90 2.80
C PRO A 255 -6.67 -15.36 2.34
N ARG A 256 -5.89 -14.49 1.68
CA ARG A 256 -4.50 -14.81 1.30
C ARG A 256 -3.57 -14.80 2.50
N VAL A 257 -3.74 -13.82 3.40
CA VAL A 257 -2.97 -13.73 4.66
C VAL A 257 -3.23 -14.96 5.52
N TYR A 258 -4.49 -15.35 5.70
CA TYR A 258 -4.84 -16.59 6.41
C TYR A 258 -4.21 -17.83 5.79
N ARG A 259 -4.26 -17.97 4.45
CA ARG A 259 -3.59 -19.09 3.75
C ARG A 259 -2.08 -19.09 3.96
N TYR A 260 -1.43 -17.93 3.95
CA TYR A 260 0.02 -17.86 4.21
C TYR A 260 0.37 -18.25 5.65
N LEU A 261 -0.44 -17.83 6.62
CA LEU A 261 -0.27 -18.22 8.02
C LEU A 261 -0.46 -19.74 8.19
N ASP A 262 -1.55 -20.30 7.65
CA ASP A 262 -1.82 -21.75 7.67
C ASP A 262 -0.68 -22.56 7.05
N GLN A 263 -0.24 -22.18 5.85
CA GLN A 263 0.88 -22.82 5.18
C GLN A 263 2.20 -22.70 5.95
N SER A 264 2.40 -21.62 6.70
CA SER A 264 3.58 -21.48 7.55
C SER A 264 3.49 -22.37 8.79
N ILE A 265 2.33 -22.47 9.43
CA ILE A 265 2.08 -23.37 10.57
C ILE A 265 2.35 -24.81 10.15
N GLN A 266 1.75 -25.28 9.05
CA GLN A 266 1.95 -26.64 8.55
C GLN A 266 3.41 -26.95 8.17
N ARG A 267 4.17 -25.94 7.73
CA ARG A 267 5.59 -26.10 7.38
C ARG A 267 6.50 -26.22 8.60
N VAL A 268 6.16 -25.55 9.70
CA VAL A 268 6.98 -25.50 10.92
C VAL A 268 6.57 -26.60 11.90
N TYR A 269 5.27 -26.72 12.18
CA TYR A 269 4.68 -27.65 13.15
C TYR A 269 4.21 -28.97 12.54
N GLY A 270 4.28 -29.10 11.20
CA GLY A 270 3.94 -30.33 10.47
C GLY A 270 2.52 -30.32 9.86
N LYS A 271 2.34 -31.07 8.76
CA LYS A 271 1.10 -31.08 7.96
C LYS A 271 -0.14 -31.65 8.67
N LYS A 272 0.04 -32.34 9.79
CA LYS A 272 -1.03 -32.94 10.61
C LYS A 272 -1.14 -32.28 11.99
N THR A 273 -0.65 -31.05 12.13
CA THR A 273 -0.81 -30.30 13.37
C THR A 273 -2.29 -29.99 13.62
N ASP A 274 -2.73 -30.10 14.87
CA ASP A 274 -4.11 -29.81 15.29
C ASP A 274 -4.35 -28.31 15.52
N VAL A 275 -3.47 -27.45 15.00
CA VAL A 275 -3.62 -25.99 15.11
C VAL A 275 -4.70 -25.51 14.14
N HIS A 276 -5.77 -24.96 14.69
CA HIS A 276 -6.86 -24.33 13.98
C HIS A 276 -6.72 -22.81 14.02
N LEU A 277 -6.93 -22.17 12.86
CA LEU A 277 -6.86 -20.71 12.76
C LEU A 277 -8.18 -20.04 13.14
N PRO A 278 -8.24 -19.27 14.24
CA PRO A 278 -9.41 -18.49 14.62
C PRO A 278 -9.52 -17.20 13.80
N SER A 279 -10.63 -16.46 13.97
CA SER A 279 -10.82 -15.14 13.36
C SER A 279 -9.97 -14.04 14.02
N LEU A 280 -8.65 -14.10 13.85
CA LEU A 280 -7.68 -13.12 14.35
C LEU A 280 -7.67 -11.75 13.67
N LEU A 281 -8.18 -11.61 12.44
CA LEU A 281 -8.22 -10.33 11.71
C LEU A 281 -9.63 -9.74 11.70
N GLN A 282 -9.75 -8.49 12.17
CA GLN A 282 -10.97 -7.69 12.07
C GLN A 282 -10.65 -6.30 11.56
N PHE A 283 -11.67 -5.53 11.15
CA PHE A 283 -11.48 -4.16 10.68
C PHE A 283 -12.44 -3.21 11.39
N GLY A 284 -11.91 -2.08 11.86
CA GLY A 284 -12.69 -0.95 12.36
C GLY A 284 -12.64 0.23 11.38
N SER A 285 -13.55 1.18 11.56
CA SER A 285 -13.52 2.45 10.82
C SER A 285 -14.04 3.57 11.71
N TRP A 286 -13.33 4.71 11.71
CA TRP A 286 -13.78 5.97 12.27
C TRP A 286 -14.45 6.86 11.22
N ILE A 287 -14.34 6.51 9.93
CA ILE A 287 -14.86 7.31 8.83
C ILE A 287 -16.40 7.35 8.89
N GLY A 288 -16.96 8.54 9.04
CA GLY A 288 -18.40 8.75 9.21
C GLY A 288 -18.95 8.48 10.62
N GLY A 289 -18.10 8.02 11.54
CA GLY A 289 -18.47 7.75 12.93
C GLY A 289 -17.80 8.69 13.94
N ASP A 290 -16.55 9.10 13.69
CA ASP A 290 -15.82 10.02 14.56
C ASP A 290 -16.33 11.45 14.39
N ARG A 291 -16.82 12.04 15.48
CA ARG A 291 -17.44 13.37 15.52
C ARG A 291 -16.58 14.38 16.28
N ASP A 292 -15.44 13.93 16.82
CA ASP A 292 -14.59 14.80 17.63
C ASP A 292 -14.02 15.93 16.76
N GLY A 293 -14.33 17.17 17.13
CA GLY A 293 -13.93 18.37 16.38
C GLY A 293 -14.49 18.51 14.95
N ASN A 294 -15.43 17.65 14.51
CA ASN A 294 -15.94 17.64 13.13
C ASN A 294 -17.47 17.82 13.05
N PRO A 295 -17.98 19.06 12.85
CA PRO A 295 -19.42 19.33 12.82
C PRO A 295 -20.13 18.76 11.58
N PHE A 296 -19.37 18.30 10.58
CA PHE A 296 -19.94 17.72 9.36
C PHE A 296 -20.36 16.26 9.54
N VAL A 297 -19.94 15.59 10.63
CA VAL A 297 -20.38 14.23 10.94
C VAL A 297 -21.68 14.28 11.74
N LYS A 298 -22.78 14.00 11.04
CA LYS A 298 -24.16 14.02 11.55
C LYS A 298 -24.66 12.60 11.82
N PRO A 299 -25.75 12.41 12.59
CA PRO A 299 -26.34 11.07 12.78
C PRO A 299 -26.69 10.40 11.44
N SER A 300 -27.18 11.18 10.47
CA SER A 300 -27.48 10.71 9.12
C SER A 300 -26.24 10.22 8.36
N THR A 301 -25.07 10.86 8.55
CA THR A 301 -23.83 10.41 7.90
C THR A 301 -23.31 9.12 8.52
N THR A 302 -23.49 8.93 9.83
CA THR A 302 -23.14 7.67 10.51
C THR A 302 -24.07 6.53 10.07
N GLU A 303 -25.37 6.77 9.99
CA GLU A 303 -26.31 5.80 9.43
C GLU A 303 -25.97 5.44 7.98
N TYR A 304 -25.64 6.45 7.17
CA TYR A 304 -25.17 6.23 5.80
C TYR A 304 -23.91 5.37 5.78
N ALA A 305 -22.91 5.64 6.62
CA ALA A 305 -21.69 4.83 6.71
C ALA A 305 -21.99 3.36 7.00
N LEU A 306 -22.84 3.08 7.99
CA LEU A 306 -23.25 1.73 8.35
C LEU A 306 -23.97 1.02 7.21
N ARG A 307 -24.92 1.69 6.55
CA ARG A 307 -25.63 1.14 5.38
C ARG A 307 -24.67 0.83 4.22
N GLN A 308 -23.71 1.72 3.96
CA GLN A 308 -22.72 1.48 2.91
C GLN A 308 -21.78 0.30 3.25
N HIS A 309 -21.36 0.15 4.52
CA HIS A 309 -20.58 -1.00 4.96
C HIS A 309 -21.35 -2.31 4.77
N MET A 310 -22.63 -2.35 5.17
CA MET A 310 -23.49 -3.53 4.99
C MET A 310 -23.66 -3.87 3.52
N ASN A 311 -23.96 -2.88 2.68
CA ASN A 311 -24.11 -3.06 1.24
C ASN A 311 -22.82 -3.64 0.60
N GLU A 312 -21.67 -3.08 0.95
CA GLU A 312 -20.38 -3.51 0.42
C GLU A 312 -20.08 -4.98 0.75
N VAL A 313 -20.35 -5.39 1.99
CA VAL A 313 -20.19 -6.77 2.43
C VAL A 313 -21.15 -7.72 1.70
N LEU A 314 -22.43 -7.36 1.59
CA LEU A 314 -23.43 -8.17 0.90
C LEU A 314 -23.10 -8.35 -0.58
N CYS A 315 -22.72 -7.28 -1.28
CA CYS A 315 -22.30 -7.33 -2.68
C CYS A 315 -21.12 -8.28 -2.89
N GLU A 316 -20.10 -8.23 -2.03
CA GLU A 316 -18.94 -9.12 -2.15
C GLU A 316 -19.32 -10.59 -1.90
N TYR A 317 -20.16 -10.86 -0.90
CA TYR A 317 -20.61 -12.24 -0.65
C TYR A 317 -21.47 -12.80 -1.78
N LEU A 318 -22.40 -12.00 -2.32
CA LEU A 318 -23.19 -12.41 -3.49
C LEU A 318 -22.28 -12.76 -4.68
N ARG A 319 -21.31 -11.90 -5.00
CA ARG A 319 -20.33 -12.14 -6.07
C ARG A 319 -19.55 -13.43 -5.86
N ARG A 320 -19.15 -13.74 -4.62
CA ARG A 320 -18.42 -14.98 -4.29
C ARG A 320 -19.28 -16.22 -4.37
N VAL A 321 -20.53 -16.14 -3.93
CA VAL A 321 -21.48 -17.26 -4.05
C VAL A 321 -21.76 -17.56 -5.51
N GLU A 322 -21.92 -16.54 -6.36
CA GLU A 322 -22.06 -16.71 -7.80
C GLU A 322 -20.82 -17.35 -8.46
N ASP A 323 -19.61 -16.89 -8.09
CA ASP A 323 -18.35 -17.48 -8.56
C ASP A 323 -18.12 -18.91 -8.05
N LEU A 324 -18.64 -19.25 -6.88
CA LEU A 324 -18.60 -20.63 -6.38
C LEU A 324 -19.60 -21.51 -7.12
N ARG A 325 -20.82 -21.02 -7.33
CA ARG A 325 -21.88 -21.72 -8.07
C ARG A 325 -21.48 -22.04 -9.51
N SER A 326 -20.64 -21.23 -10.14
CA SER A 326 -20.16 -21.51 -11.51
C SER A 326 -19.06 -22.59 -11.57
N LYS A 327 -18.50 -22.98 -10.43
CA LYS A 327 -17.39 -23.95 -10.31
C LYS A 327 -17.81 -25.30 -9.72
N LEU A 328 -18.90 -25.31 -8.96
CA LEU A 328 -19.59 -26.50 -8.47
C LEU A 328 -20.63 -26.95 -9.51
#